data_AF-A0A820GP92-F1
#
_entry.id   AF-A0A820GP92-F1
#
_cell.length_a   1.000
_cell.length_b   1.000
_cell.length_c   1.000
_cell.angle_alpha   90.00
_cell.angle_beta   90.00
_cell.angle_gamma   90.00
#
_symmetry.space_group_name_H-M   'P 1'
#
loop_
_entity.id
_entity.type
_entity.pdbx_description
1 polymer ?
#
loop_
_entity_poly.entity_id
_entity_poly.type
_entity_poly.pdbx_seq_one_letter_code
_entity_poly.pdbx_strand_id
1 'polypeptide(L)'
;CMTGKFDEYAHAILHGKGYDRWFDKSFNFIISKNAVFGFNVEHSWADAPISGHMVEYVLSEDLLYYGYDELGNTCGTPRFTALKPVKLKFTIPESCNAMIEKSLAQATKLYNDVDLHVYVQDAYGKGFMKKCKLSPDAYIQMALQLAHYRDSGHFNLTYE
;
A
#
# COMPACT_ATOMS: atom_id res chain seq x y z
N CYS A 1 11.21 8.48 17.60
CA CYS A 1 11.77 8.19 16.28
C CYS A 1 10.62 8.12 15.28
N MET A 2 10.66 8.83 14.15
CA MET A 2 9.56 8.84 13.17
C MET A 2 9.47 7.54 12.35
N THR A 3 10.47 6.67 12.43
CA THR A 3 10.59 5.44 11.64
C THR A 3 9.56 4.37 11.99
N GLY A 4 9.32 4.08 13.26
CA GLY A 4 8.37 3.03 13.67
C GLY A 4 6.92 3.28 13.20
N LYS A 5 6.54 4.55 12.98
CA LYS A 5 5.22 4.89 12.44
C LYS A 5 5.06 4.51 10.96
N PHE A 6 6.13 4.57 10.18
CA PHE A 6 6.10 4.17 8.78
C PHE A 6 6.09 2.66 8.62
N ASP A 7 6.80 1.94 9.49
CA ASP A 7 6.80 0.48 9.54
C ASP A 7 5.38 -0.03 9.87
N GLU A 8 4.76 0.52 10.92
CA GLU A 8 3.36 0.21 11.29
C GLU A 8 2.39 0.49 10.14
N TYR A 9 2.55 1.63 9.45
CA TYR A 9 1.74 1.96 8.28
C TYR A 9 1.93 0.94 7.16
N ALA A 10 3.16 0.62 6.79
CA ALA A 10 3.46 -0.31 5.72
C ALA A 10 2.92 -1.72 6.00
N HIS A 11 3.07 -2.24 7.22
CA HIS A 11 2.44 -3.49 7.65
C HIS A 11 0.91 -3.45 7.50
N ALA A 12 0.28 -2.36 7.96
CA ALA A 12 -1.18 -2.21 7.90
C ALA A 12 -1.73 -2.19 6.47
N ILE A 13 -0.97 -1.64 5.51
CA ILE A 13 -1.36 -1.60 4.08
C ILE A 13 -1.01 -2.90 3.36
N LEU A 14 0.11 -3.54 3.70
CA LEU A 14 0.58 -4.76 3.04
C LEU A 14 -0.34 -5.95 3.31
N HIS A 15 -0.64 -6.23 4.58
CA HIS A 15 -1.37 -7.45 4.97
C HIS A 15 -2.57 -7.21 5.90
N GLY A 16 -2.65 -6.05 6.55
CA GLY A 16 -3.73 -5.77 7.51
C GLY A 16 -3.74 -6.79 8.66
N LYS A 17 -4.93 -7.25 9.05
CA LYS A 17 -5.12 -8.18 10.19
C LYS A 17 -5.50 -9.60 9.79
N GLY A 18 -5.64 -9.85 8.49
CA GLY A 18 -6.10 -11.14 7.94
C GLY A 18 -7.63 -11.30 7.87
N TYR A 19 -8.41 -10.30 8.30
CA TYR A 19 -9.88 -10.37 8.29
C TYR A 19 -10.56 -9.04 7.90
N ASP A 20 -9.78 -8.05 7.48
CA ASP A 20 -10.23 -6.69 7.17
C ASP A 20 -9.93 -6.28 5.71
N ARG A 21 -9.65 -7.26 4.84
CA ARG A 21 -9.33 -7.08 3.42
C ARG A 21 -10.01 -8.17 2.59
N TRP A 22 -10.32 -7.85 1.34
CA TRP A 22 -10.73 -8.84 0.35
C TRP A 22 -9.68 -8.88 -0.76
N PHE A 23 -8.71 -9.78 -0.64
CA PHE A 23 -7.52 -9.80 -1.52
C PHE A 23 -7.83 -10.25 -2.95
N ASP A 24 -8.92 -10.98 -3.19
CA ASP A 24 -9.35 -11.35 -4.55
C ASP A 24 -9.93 -10.17 -5.34
N LYS A 25 -10.15 -9.02 -4.70
CA LYS A 25 -10.58 -7.80 -5.37
C LYS A 25 -9.37 -7.13 -6.00
N SER A 26 -9.53 -6.54 -7.19
CA SER A 26 -8.47 -5.83 -7.92
C SER A 26 -7.63 -4.90 -7.04
N PHE A 27 -8.27 -4.20 -6.10
CA PHE A 27 -7.60 -3.42 -5.07
C PHE A 27 -8.50 -3.18 -3.85
N ASN A 28 -7.90 -2.79 -2.73
CA ASN A 28 -8.55 -2.33 -1.51
C ASN A 28 -8.12 -0.87 -1.23
N PHE A 29 -9.08 0.04 -1.10
CA PHE A 29 -8.86 1.38 -0.52
C PHE A 29 -8.94 1.29 1.00
N ILE A 30 -7.87 1.67 1.69
CA ILE A 30 -7.74 1.50 3.13
C ILE A 30 -7.71 2.88 3.78
N ILE A 31 -8.75 3.20 4.55
CA ILE A 31 -8.83 4.45 5.30
C ILE A 31 -8.84 4.09 6.79
N SER A 32 -7.77 4.44 7.48
CA SER A 32 -7.62 4.21 8.91
C SER A 32 -8.40 5.25 9.73
N LYS A 33 -8.57 4.99 11.04
CA LYS A 33 -9.33 5.88 11.94
C LYS A 33 -8.73 7.29 12.08
N ASN A 34 -7.42 7.43 11.87
CA ASN A 34 -6.71 8.70 11.83
C ASN A 34 -6.57 9.26 10.41
N ALA A 35 -7.44 8.82 9.48
CA ALA A 35 -7.51 9.25 8.09
C ALA A 35 -6.24 8.99 7.26
N VAL A 36 -5.29 8.19 7.77
CA VAL A 36 -4.18 7.71 6.95
C VAL A 36 -4.74 6.76 5.89
N PHE A 37 -4.49 7.12 4.65
CA PHE A 37 -4.90 6.40 3.46
C PHE A 37 -3.82 5.42 3.02
N GLY A 38 -4.21 4.27 2.51
CA GLY A 38 -3.34 3.38 1.76
C GLY A 38 -4.08 2.56 0.72
N PHE A 39 -3.31 1.92 -0.14
CA PHE A 39 -3.81 1.27 -1.34
C PHE A 39 -3.11 -0.09 -1.51
N ASN A 40 -3.91 -1.16 -1.52
CA ASN A 40 -3.42 -2.53 -1.66
C ASN A 40 -3.97 -3.11 -2.97
N VAL A 41 -3.10 -3.69 -3.80
CA VAL A 41 -3.42 -4.07 -5.18
C VAL A 41 -3.15 -5.55 -5.39
N GLU A 42 -4.11 -6.25 -5.96
CA GLU A 42 -3.90 -7.60 -6.48
C GLU A 42 -3.09 -7.49 -7.78
N HIS A 43 -1.96 -8.20 -7.88
CA HIS A 43 -0.94 -7.91 -8.91
C HIS A 43 -1.24 -8.57 -10.27
N SER A 44 -2.14 -9.55 -10.35
CA SER A 44 -2.33 -10.37 -11.56
C SER A 44 -2.95 -9.62 -12.74
N TRP A 45 -3.69 -8.54 -12.48
CA TRP A 45 -4.46 -7.84 -13.53
C TRP A 45 -3.73 -6.63 -14.13
N ALA A 46 -2.74 -6.05 -13.45
CA ALA A 46 -1.96 -4.91 -13.94
C ALA A 46 -0.65 -4.69 -13.17
N ASP A 47 0.31 -4.06 -13.85
CA ASP A 47 1.53 -3.55 -13.23
C ASP A 47 1.28 -2.25 -12.45
N ALA A 48 2.21 -1.92 -11.55
CA ALA A 48 2.12 -0.78 -10.64
C ALA A 48 1.80 0.58 -11.30
N PRO A 49 2.31 0.94 -12.50
CA PRO A 49 2.00 2.25 -13.09
C PRO A 49 0.52 2.50 -13.34
N ILE A 50 -0.26 1.46 -13.67
CA ILE A 50 -1.70 1.59 -13.94
C ILE A 50 -2.45 1.97 -12.67
N SER A 51 -2.16 1.26 -11.59
CA SER A 51 -2.84 1.45 -10.31
C SER A 51 -2.36 2.74 -9.62
N GLY A 52 -1.08 3.11 -9.78
CA GLY A 52 -0.53 4.40 -9.38
C GLY A 52 -1.20 5.57 -10.10
N HIS A 53 -1.34 5.49 -11.42
CA HIS A 53 -2.02 6.53 -12.20
C HIS A 53 -3.49 6.71 -11.80
N MET A 54 -4.19 5.61 -11.51
CA MET A 54 -5.57 5.68 -11.02
C MET A 54 -5.66 6.48 -9.70
N VAL A 55 -4.77 6.22 -8.75
CA VAL A 55 -4.75 6.95 -7.47
C VAL A 55 -4.39 8.42 -7.67
N GLU A 56 -3.39 8.72 -8.50
CA GLU A 56 -3.01 10.11 -8.84
C GLU A 56 -4.16 10.87 -9.50
N TYR A 57 -4.89 10.23 -10.42
CA TYR A 57 -6.05 10.83 -11.06
C TYR A 57 -7.16 11.14 -10.05
N VAL A 58 -7.53 10.17 -9.21
CA VAL A 58 -8.57 10.37 -8.18
C VAL A 58 -8.21 11.51 -7.22
N LEU A 59 -6.97 11.56 -6.74
CA LEU A 59 -6.50 12.63 -5.86
C LEU A 59 -6.48 13.99 -6.57
N SER A 60 -6.07 14.02 -7.84
CA SER A 60 -6.03 15.26 -8.62
C SER A 60 -7.44 15.79 -8.87
N GLU A 61 -8.39 14.93 -9.21
CA GLU A 61 -9.79 15.34 -9.42
C GLU A 61 -10.42 15.87 -8.14
N ASP A 62 -10.20 15.17 -7.02
CA ASP A 62 -10.72 15.58 -5.70
C ASP A 62 -10.17 16.93 -5.26
N LEU A 63 -8.87 17.18 -5.46
CA LEU A 63 -8.22 18.43 -5.04
C LEU A 63 -8.46 19.61 -5.99
N LEU A 64 -8.53 19.37 -7.30
CA LEU A 64 -8.55 20.43 -8.31
C LEU A 64 -9.96 20.82 -8.78
N TYR A 65 -10.93 19.90 -8.75
CA TYR A 65 -12.25 20.12 -9.36
C TYR A 65 -13.41 19.93 -8.39
N TYR A 66 -13.39 18.92 -7.52
CA TYR A 66 -14.47 18.67 -6.57
C TYR A 66 -14.32 19.53 -5.32
N GLY A 67 -13.24 19.32 -4.57
CA GLY A 67 -12.90 20.11 -3.39
C GLY A 67 -13.88 19.98 -2.23
N TYR A 68 -13.57 20.72 -1.16
CA TYR A 68 -14.32 20.72 0.09
C TYR A 68 -14.60 22.16 0.52
N ASP A 69 -15.74 22.37 1.17
CA ASP A 69 -16.09 23.68 1.76
C ASP A 69 -15.28 23.97 3.04
N GLU A 70 -15.48 25.15 3.64
CA GLU A 70 -14.79 25.56 4.86
C GLU A 70 -15.06 24.65 6.08
N LEU A 71 -16.12 23.83 6.02
CA LEU A 71 -16.51 22.87 7.04
C LEU A 71 -15.99 21.45 6.73
N GLY A 72 -15.31 21.25 5.60
CA GLY A 72 -14.80 19.97 5.15
C GLY A 72 -15.84 19.07 4.48
N ASN A 73 -16.99 19.60 4.04
CA ASN A 73 -17.96 18.83 3.26
C ASN A 73 -17.58 18.82 1.78
N THR A 74 -17.82 17.71 1.09
CA THR A 74 -17.65 17.62 -0.36
C THR A 74 -18.52 18.66 -1.06
N CYS A 75 -17.94 19.45 -1.96
CA CYS A 75 -18.69 20.40 -2.77
C CYS A 75 -19.50 19.68 -3.86
N GLY A 76 -20.68 20.20 -4.17
CA GLY A 76 -21.55 19.69 -5.22
C GLY A 76 -22.94 19.30 -4.73
N THR A 77 -23.81 18.90 -5.66
CA THR A 77 -25.17 18.47 -5.36
C THR A 77 -25.30 16.95 -5.46
N PRO A 78 -25.79 16.25 -4.41
CA PRO A 78 -26.04 14.82 -4.47
C PRO A 78 -27.00 14.50 -5.63
N ARG A 79 -26.51 13.75 -6.63
CA ARG A 79 -27.32 13.38 -7.80
C ARG A 79 -28.29 12.24 -7.54
N PHE A 80 -28.06 11.47 -6.48
CA PHE A 80 -28.86 10.30 -6.12
C PHE A 80 -29.25 10.37 -4.67
N THR A 81 -30.44 9.86 -4.35
CA THR A 81 -30.83 9.60 -2.97
C THR A 81 -29.86 8.58 -2.39
N ALA A 82 -29.24 8.90 -1.25
CA ALA A 82 -28.28 8.02 -0.60
C ALA A 82 -28.90 6.62 -0.39
N LEU A 83 -28.37 5.62 -1.08
CA LEU A 83 -28.72 4.23 -0.81
C LEU A 83 -28.21 3.89 0.58
N LYS A 84 -29.08 3.31 1.42
CA LYS A 84 -28.68 2.86 2.75
C LYS A 84 -27.71 1.68 2.60
N PRO A 85 -26.54 1.69 3.25
CA PRO A 85 -25.61 0.56 3.20
C PRO A 85 -26.32 -0.74 3.63
N VAL A 86 -26.15 -1.80 2.83
CA VAL A 86 -26.71 -3.11 3.13
C VAL A 86 -25.61 -4.00 3.67
N LYS A 87 -25.79 -4.50 4.90
CA LYS A 87 -24.88 -5.49 5.48
C LYS A 87 -25.01 -6.80 4.71
N LEU A 88 -23.93 -7.22 4.06
CA LEU A 88 -23.84 -8.55 3.46
C LEU A 88 -23.93 -9.60 4.57
N LYS A 89 -24.80 -10.60 4.37
CA LYS A 89 -24.99 -11.72 5.28
C LYS A 89 -24.58 -12.99 4.56
N PHE A 90 -23.66 -13.72 5.16
CA PHE A 90 -23.22 -15.02 4.66
C PHE A 90 -23.79 -16.10 5.57
N THR A 91 -24.41 -17.11 4.98
CA THR A 91 -24.69 -18.38 5.67
C THR A 91 -23.45 -19.24 5.50
N ILE A 92 -22.64 -19.36 6.54
CA ILE A 92 -21.39 -20.12 6.52
C ILE A 92 -21.72 -21.57 6.92
N PRO A 93 -21.49 -22.57 6.04
CA PRO A 93 -21.66 -23.97 6.40
C PRO A 93 -20.67 -24.38 7.51
N GLU A 94 -21.07 -25.29 8.39
CA GLU A 94 -20.21 -25.79 9.48
C GLU A 94 -18.88 -26.34 8.95
N SER A 95 -18.90 -26.97 7.77
CA SER A 95 -17.71 -27.48 7.08
C SER A 95 -16.68 -26.40 6.76
N CYS A 96 -17.08 -25.13 6.64
CA CYS A 96 -16.19 -24.02 6.33
C CYS A 96 -15.55 -23.41 7.59
N ASN A 97 -16.09 -23.63 8.79
CA ASN A 97 -15.57 -23.03 10.03
C ASN A 97 -14.10 -23.42 10.25
N ALA A 98 -13.80 -24.71 10.18
CA ALA A 98 -12.44 -25.21 10.32
C ALA A 98 -11.48 -24.69 9.23
N MET A 99 -11.98 -24.44 8.01
CA MET A 99 -11.18 -23.86 6.93
C MET A 99 -10.85 -22.40 7.21
N ILE A 100 -11.82 -21.61 7.67
CA ILE A 100 -11.63 -20.19 8.01
C ILE A 100 -10.61 -20.05 9.15
N GLU A 101 -10.76 -20.84 10.22
CA GLU A 101 -9.83 -20.82 11.36
C GLU A 101 -8.41 -21.21 10.94
N LYS A 102 -8.29 -22.26 10.11
CA LYS A 102 -7.00 -22.70 9.58
C LYS A 102 -6.36 -21.61 8.70
N SER A 103 -7.12 -21.00 7.80
CA SER A 103 -6.62 -19.92 6.93
C SER A 103 -6.20 -18.69 7.72
N LEU A 104 -6.95 -18.32 8.75
CA LEU A 104 -6.58 -17.21 9.62
C LEU A 104 -5.29 -17.51 10.38
N ALA A 105 -5.14 -18.72 10.96
CA ALA A 105 -3.91 -19.11 11.64
C ALA A 105 -2.70 -19.11 10.70
N GLN A 106 -2.86 -19.57 9.45
CA GLN A 106 -1.82 -19.52 8.43
C GLN A 106 -1.47 -18.08 8.04
N ALA A 107 -2.46 -17.23 7.76
CA ALA A 107 -2.25 -15.83 7.45
C ALA A 107 -1.54 -15.12 8.59
N THR A 108 -1.95 -15.35 9.84
CA THR A 108 -1.30 -14.80 11.04
C THR A 108 0.15 -15.22 11.16
N LYS A 109 0.46 -16.48 10.89
CA LYS A 109 1.87 -16.92 10.87
C LYS A 109 2.66 -16.17 9.79
N LEU A 110 2.12 -16.07 8.58
CA LEU A 110 2.81 -15.46 7.45
C LEU A 110 3.06 -13.96 7.66
N TYR A 111 2.05 -13.18 8.07
CA TYR A 111 2.26 -11.75 8.24
C TYR A 111 3.11 -11.39 9.46
N ASN A 112 3.16 -12.25 10.49
CA ASN A 112 4.05 -12.06 11.63
C ASN A 112 5.52 -12.39 11.31
N ASP A 113 5.78 -13.08 10.19
CA ASP A 113 7.12 -13.43 9.71
C ASP A 113 7.69 -12.39 8.73
N VAL A 114 6.93 -11.34 8.44
CA VAL A 114 7.39 -10.21 7.61
C VAL A 114 8.29 -9.32 8.45
N ASP A 115 9.57 -9.22 8.10
CA ASP A 115 10.48 -8.17 8.58
C ASP A 115 10.46 -7.00 7.59
N LEU A 116 10.01 -5.83 8.06
CA LEU A 116 9.79 -4.65 7.22
C LEU A 116 10.29 -3.41 7.94
N HIS A 117 11.11 -2.63 7.23
CA HIS A 117 11.56 -1.32 7.67
C HIS A 117 11.49 -0.30 6.55
N VAL A 118 10.82 0.83 6.79
CA VAL A 118 10.73 1.97 5.90
C VAL A 118 11.83 2.96 6.26
N TYR A 119 12.92 2.91 5.50
CA TYR A 119 14.04 3.83 5.63
C TYR A 119 13.85 5.06 4.73
N VAL A 120 13.78 6.25 5.33
CA VAL A 120 13.71 7.53 4.60
C VAL A 120 15.09 8.18 4.64
N GLN A 121 15.76 8.22 3.49
CA GLN A 121 16.99 8.98 3.30
C GLN A 121 16.66 10.40 2.83
N ASP A 122 17.05 11.40 3.63
CA ASP A 122 16.78 12.81 3.35
C ASP A 122 18.03 13.66 3.10
N ALA A 123 19.23 13.09 3.19
CA ALA A 123 20.48 13.84 3.00
C ALA A 123 20.67 14.40 1.58
N TYR A 124 20.14 13.71 0.56
CA TYR A 124 20.17 14.13 -0.85
C TYR A 124 19.15 13.33 -1.68
N GLY A 125 18.96 13.72 -2.94
CA GLY A 125 18.07 12.99 -3.86
C GLY A 125 18.46 13.18 -5.34
N LYS A 126 17.49 13.00 -6.24
CA LYS A 126 17.70 13.02 -7.70
C LYS A 126 18.47 14.24 -8.22
N GLY A 127 18.37 15.40 -7.56
CA GLY A 127 19.09 16.61 -7.95
C GLY A 127 20.61 16.47 -7.84
N PHE A 128 21.12 15.82 -6.79
CA PHE A 128 22.55 15.53 -6.63
C PHE A 128 23.03 14.53 -7.69
N MET A 129 22.32 13.41 -7.83
CA MET A 129 22.65 12.35 -8.79
C MET A 129 22.74 12.90 -10.23
N LYS A 130 21.78 13.75 -10.62
CA LYS A 130 21.78 14.41 -11.94
C LYS A 130 22.93 15.40 -12.12
N LYS A 131 23.34 16.15 -11.09
CA LYS A 131 24.55 17.01 -11.15
C LYS A 131 25.82 16.18 -11.39
N CYS A 132 25.88 14.98 -10.84
CA CYS A 132 26.94 14.00 -11.11
C CYS A 132 26.79 13.29 -12.47
N LYS A 133 25.79 13.65 -13.29
CA LYS A 133 25.48 13.04 -14.59
C LYS A 133 25.13 11.54 -14.49
N LEU A 134 24.48 11.14 -13.40
CA LEU A 134 24.03 9.76 -13.18
C LEU A 134 22.51 9.64 -13.27
N SER A 135 22.04 8.51 -13.79
CA SER A 135 20.62 8.13 -13.66
C SER A 135 20.30 7.90 -12.18
N PRO A 136 19.27 8.54 -11.61
CA PRO A 136 18.87 8.31 -10.23
C PRO A 136 18.56 6.84 -9.95
N ASP A 137 17.95 6.18 -10.91
CA ASP A 137 17.55 4.78 -10.85
C ASP A 137 18.79 3.85 -10.77
N ALA A 138 19.69 3.95 -11.75
CA ALA A 138 20.96 3.21 -11.74
C ALA A 138 21.82 3.52 -10.50
N TYR A 139 21.77 4.75 -9.97
CA TYR A 139 22.46 5.10 -8.72
C TYR A 139 21.92 4.29 -7.54
N ILE A 140 20.59 4.20 -7.40
CA ILE A 140 19.94 3.44 -6.33
C ILE A 140 20.21 1.94 -6.51
N GLN A 141 20.12 1.40 -7.73
CA GLN A 141 20.46 0.00 -8.00
C GLN A 141 21.88 -0.35 -7.57
N MET A 142 22.87 0.49 -7.91
CA MET A 142 24.26 0.28 -7.47
C MET A 142 24.43 0.39 -5.96
N ALA A 143 23.68 1.29 -5.30
CA ALA A 143 23.68 1.38 -3.84
C ALA A 143 23.12 0.11 -3.19
N LEU A 144 22.03 -0.46 -3.73
CA LEU A 144 21.46 -1.74 -3.27
C LEU A 144 22.45 -2.90 -3.48
N GLN A 145 23.11 -2.99 -4.65
CA GLN A 145 24.14 -4.00 -4.89
C GLN A 145 25.32 -3.88 -3.92
N LEU A 146 25.79 -2.65 -3.65
CA LEU A 146 26.88 -2.41 -2.71
C LEU A 146 26.49 -2.74 -1.27
N ALA A 147 25.27 -2.38 -0.86
CA ALA A 147 24.74 -2.71 0.46
C ALA A 147 24.69 -4.24 0.64
N HIS A 148 24.13 -4.95 -0.35
CA HIS A 148 24.08 -6.40 -0.33
C HIS A 148 25.49 -7.03 -0.28
N TYR A 149 26.41 -6.61 -1.14
CA TYR A 149 27.77 -7.14 -1.17
C TYR A 149 28.52 -6.95 0.16
N ARG A 150 28.29 -5.82 0.85
CA ARG A 150 28.88 -5.58 2.17
C ARG A 150 28.30 -6.47 3.27
N ASP A 151 27.04 -6.85 3.15
CA ASP A 151 26.34 -7.70 4.11
C ASP A 151 26.64 -9.19 3.87
N SER A 152 26.57 -9.65 2.62
CA SER A 152 26.68 -11.07 2.24
C SER A 152 28.07 -11.50 1.75
N GLY A 153 28.91 -10.55 1.33
CA GLY A 153 30.23 -10.83 0.74
C GLY A 153 30.21 -11.26 -0.74
N HIS A 154 29.05 -11.27 -1.39
CA HIS A 154 28.93 -11.64 -2.81
C HIS A 154 27.79 -10.88 -3.52
N PHE A 155 27.74 -11.01 -4.85
CA PHE A 155 26.62 -10.51 -5.67
C PHE A 155 25.53 -11.57 -5.82
N ASN A 156 24.32 -11.14 -6.16
CA ASN A 156 23.16 -12.00 -6.36
C ASN A 156 22.42 -11.69 -7.66
N LEU A 157 21.60 -12.65 -8.10
CA LEU A 157 20.62 -12.42 -9.16
C LEU A 157 19.60 -11.40 -8.65
N THR A 158 19.51 -10.28 -9.33
CA THR A 158 18.70 -9.14 -8.91
C THR A 158 17.60 -8.91 -9.92
N TYR A 159 16.38 -8.81 -9.41
CA TYR A 159 15.22 -8.34 -10.17
C TYR A 159 15.02 -6.85 -9.87
N GLU A 160 14.74 -6.08 -10.92
CA GLU A 160 14.35 -4.68 -10.84
C GLU A 160 12.88 -4.54 -11.25
#